data_AF-W2K287-F1
#
_entry.id   AF-W2K287-F1
#
_cell.length_a   1.000
_cell.length_b   1.000
_cell.length_c   1.000
_cell.angle_alpha   90.00
_cell.angle_beta   90.00
_cell.angle_gamma   90.00
#
_symmetry.space_group_name_H-M   'P 1'
#
loop_
_entity.id
_entity.type
_entity.pdbx_description
1 polymer ?
#
loop_
_entity_poly.entity_id
_entity_poly.type
_entity_poly.pdbx_seq_one_letter_code
_entity_poly.pdbx_strand_id
1 'polypeptide(L)'
;MLSQDTRWSSTYYMIHRYFRLLEFIKDDDELADNLPGPAANRRLRKFLEVLSKVESVSKGLQASTSLASHIGNATRARAAIVHSPHFETACVKVLDGKTAELTSAETVFLRRFAVQREETS
;
A
#
# COMPACT_ATOMS: atom_id res chain seq x y z
N MET A 1 9.02 1.79 -11.29
CA MET A 1 9.27 0.55 -10.54
C MET A 1 9.37 0.96 -9.08
N LEU A 2 8.29 0.82 -8.31
CA LEU A 2 8.24 1.28 -6.92
C LEU A 2 9.09 0.33 -6.07
N SER A 3 10.34 0.70 -5.82
CA SER A 3 11.19 0.03 -4.83
C SER A 3 10.41 0.00 -3.52
N GLN A 4 10.21 -1.18 -2.96
CA GLN A 4 9.72 -1.35 -1.61
C GLN A 4 10.82 -0.88 -0.65
N ASP A 5 10.99 0.44 -0.55
CA ASP A 5 11.74 1.11 0.51
C ASP A 5 10.90 1.11 1.79
N THR A 6 10.28 -0.04 2.09
CA THR A 6 9.49 -0.25 3.29
C THR A 6 10.49 -0.53 4.41
N ARG A 7 10.37 0.17 5.55
CA ARG A 7 11.30 0.12 6.70
C ARG A 7 11.68 -1.30 7.19
N TRP A 8 10.89 -2.33 6.86
CA TRP A 8 11.20 -3.71 7.22
C TRP A 8 12.25 -4.36 6.30
N SER A 9 12.37 -3.95 5.03
CA SER A 9 13.32 -4.55 4.07
C SER A 9 14.77 -4.22 4.45
N SER A 10 15.04 -2.98 4.88
CA SER A 10 16.36 -2.60 5.43
C SER A 10 16.72 -3.42 6.67
N THR A 11 15.75 -3.62 7.56
CA THR A 11 15.91 -4.45 8.76
C THR A 11 16.21 -5.91 8.39
N TYR A 12 15.51 -6.46 7.41
CA TYR A 12 15.77 -7.80 6.88
C TYR A 12 17.20 -7.93 6.37
N TYR A 13 17.64 -7.04 5.48
CA TYR A 13 18.98 -7.12 4.89
C TYR A 13 20.09 -6.91 5.92
N MET A 14 19.88 -6.03 6.90
CA MET A 14 20.82 -5.80 7.99
C MET A 14 21.01 -7.08 8.82
N ILE A 15 19.92 -7.70 9.28
CA ILE A 15 19.97 -8.91 10.11
C ILE A 15 20.51 -10.10 9.31
N HIS A 16 20.10 -10.23 8.06
CA HIS A 16 20.61 -11.27 7.16
C HIS A 16 22.12 -11.13 6.93
N ARG A 17 22.61 -9.91 6.67
CA ARG A 17 24.04 -9.62 6.54
C ARG A 17 24.80 -9.91 7.83
N TYR A 18 24.24 -9.51 8.97
CA TYR A 18 24.82 -9.80 10.28
C TYR A 18 25.05 -11.31 10.46
N PHE A 19 24.05 -12.17 10.20
CA PHE A 19 24.23 -13.62 10.34
C PHE A 19 25.22 -14.22 9.34
N ARG A 20 25.29 -13.69 8.11
CA ARG A 20 26.30 -14.10 7.14
C ARG A 20 27.71 -13.78 7.62
N LEU A 21 27.90 -12.61 8.26
CA LEU A 21 29.20 -12.19 8.78
C LEU A 21 29.54 -12.91 10.10
N LEU A 22 28.54 -13.19 10.94
CA LEU A 22 28.71 -13.83 12.24
C LEU A 22 29.46 -15.17 12.13
N GLU A 23 29.28 -15.92 11.05
CA GLU A 23 30.01 -17.18 10.81
C GLU A 23 31.53 -17.00 10.77
N PHE A 24 32.01 -15.81 10.39
CA PHE A 24 33.43 -15.49 10.24
C PHE A 24 34.02 -14.75 11.45
N ILE A 25 33.18 -14.06 12.24
CA ILE A 25 33.65 -13.15 13.32
C ILE A 25 33.26 -13.60 14.73
N LYS A 26 32.50 -14.70 14.88
CA LYS A 26 32.03 -15.17 16.19
C LYS A 26 33.14 -15.63 17.15
N ASP A 27 34.30 -16.01 16.62
CA ASP A 27 35.45 -16.53 17.36
C ASP A 27 36.57 -15.46 17.48
N ASP A 28 36.27 -14.21 17.07
CA ASP A 28 37.18 -13.07 17.18
C ASP A 28 36.97 -12.38 18.53
N ASP A 29 37.93 -12.56 19.44
CA ASP A 29 37.91 -12.00 20.79
C ASP A 29 37.91 -10.47 20.82
N GLU A 30 38.48 -9.80 19.81
CA GLU A 30 38.49 -8.32 19.71
C GLU A 30 37.08 -7.79 19.38
N LEU A 31 36.30 -8.59 18.63
CA LEU A 31 34.93 -8.23 18.24
C LEU A 31 33.86 -8.77 19.19
N ALA A 32 34.19 -9.69 20.10
CA ALA A 32 33.24 -10.36 20.98
C ALA A 32 32.34 -9.39 21.77
N ASP A 33 32.91 -8.31 22.31
CA ASP A 33 32.18 -7.30 23.09
C ASP A 33 31.20 -6.47 22.23
N ASN A 34 31.42 -6.42 20.92
CA ASN A 34 30.56 -5.72 19.97
C ASN A 34 29.43 -6.61 19.44
N LEU A 35 29.45 -7.92 19.72
CA LEU A 35 28.45 -8.86 19.22
C LEU A 35 27.25 -8.98 20.18
N PRO A 36 26.03 -9.07 19.64
CA PRO A 36 24.86 -9.46 20.42
C PRO A 36 25.09 -10.80 21.14
N GLY A 37 24.70 -10.88 22.41
CA GLY A 37 24.81 -12.14 23.15
C GLY A 37 23.97 -13.30 22.58
N PRO A 38 24.19 -14.55 23.01
CA PRO A 38 23.54 -15.74 22.44
C PRO A 38 22.00 -15.68 22.46
N ALA A 39 21.41 -15.11 23.52
CA ALA A 39 19.96 -14.95 23.63
C ALA A 39 19.40 -13.95 22.60
N ALA A 40 20.09 -12.83 22.38
CA ALA A 40 19.72 -11.84 21.37
C ALA A 40 19.84 -12.44 19.97
N ASN A 41 20.91 -13.19 19.70
CA ASN A 41 21.09 -13.94 18.46
C ASN A 41 19.93 -14.89 18.16
N ARG A 42 19.47 -15.67 19.15
CA ARG A 42 18.30 -16.55 18.97
C ARG A 42 17.03 -15.77 18.62
N ARG A 43 16.82 -14.60 19.23
CA ARG A 43 15.67 -13.73 18.91
C ARG A 43 15.77 -13.16 17.50
N LEU A 44 16.96 -12.69 17.10
CA LEU A 44 17.22 -12.18 15.76
C LEU A 44 17.02 -13.24 14.68
N ARG A 45 17.42 -14.51 14.91
CA ARG A 45 17.16 -15.62 13.98
C ARG A 45 15.67 -15.84 13.75
N LYS A 46 14.89 -15.96 14.83
CA LYS A 46 13.42 -16.09 14.75
C LYS A 46 12.78 -14.91 14.02
N PHE A 47 13.27 -13.69 14.28
CA PHE A 47 12.76 -12.51 13.60
C PHE A 47 13.10 -12.51 12.11
N LEU A 48 14.30 -12.94 11.72
CA LEU A 48 14.69 -13.10 10.32
C LEU A 48 13.79 -14.11 9.58
N GLU A 49 13.43 -15.22 10.22
CA GLU A 49 12.49 -16.20 9.65
C GLU A 49 11.11 -15.59 9.36
N VAL A 50 10.60 -14.75 10.26
CA VAL A 50 9.34 -14.02 10.05
C VAL A 50 9.48 -13.05 8.88
N LEU A 51 10.56 -12.26 8.83
CA LEU A 51 10.78 -11.29 7.76
C LEU A 51 10.97 -11.97 6.39
N SER A 52 11.60 -13.15 6.33
CA SER A 52 11.75 -13.91 5.09
C SER A 52 10.39 -14.35 4.51
N LYS A 53 9.44 -14.75 5.37
CA LYS A 53 8.06 -15.05 4.95
C LYS A 53 7.37 -13.80 4.42
N VAL A 54 7.49 -12.67 5.11
CA VAL A 54 6.94 -11.39 4.67
C VAL A 54 7.51 -10.99 3.32
N GLU A 55 8.82 -11.17 3.10
CA GLU A 55 9.48 -10.90 1.83
C GLU A 55 8.95 -11.78 0.71
N SER A 56 8.86 -13.09 0.93
CA SER A 56 8.31 -14.02 -0.06
C SER A 56 6.88 -13.68 -0.44
N VAL A 57 6.02 -13.40 0.55
CA VAL A 57 4.62 -13.01 0.32
C VAL A 57 4.56 -11.67 -0.41
N SER A 58 5.41 -10.70 -0.05
CA SER A 58 5.45 -9.40 -0.71
C SER A 58 5.86 -9.52 -2.18
N LYS A 59 6.89 -10.33 -2.48
CA LYS A 59 7.33 -10.61 -3.85
C LYS A 59 6.27 -11.36 -4.65
N GLY A 60 5.66 -12.39 -4.07
CA GLY A 60 4.58 -13.13 -4.69
C GLY A 60 3.37 -12.23 -4.98
N LEU A 61 2.97 -11.42 -4.00
CA LEU A 61 1.90 -10.45 -4.17
C LEU A 61 2.25 -9.44 -5.26
N GLN A 62 3.45 -8.87 -5.29
CA GLN A 62 3.86 -7.92 -6.34
C GLN A 62 3.90 -8.56 -7.74
N ALA A 63 4.28 -9.84 -7.85
CA ALA A 63 4.28 -10.57 -9.11
C ALA A 63 2.85 -10.86 -9.61
N SER A 64 1.94 -11.24 -8.70
CA SER A 64 0.53 -11.51 -9.03
C SER A 64 -0.31 -10.25 -9.17
N THR A 65 0.08 -9.20 -8.46
CA THR A 65 -0.67 -7.96 -8.37
C THR A 65 -0.16 -7.01 -9.44
N SER A 66 -0.85 -7.09 -10.57
CA SER A 66 -0.92 -6.04 -11.55
C SER A 66 -1.49 -4.73 -10.98
N LEU A 67 -1.46 -4.42 -9.68
CA LEU A 67 -2.03 -3.18 -9.13
C LEU A 67 -1.30 -1.95 -9.63
N ALA A 68 0.00 -2.04 -9.96
CA ALA A 68 0.66 -0.98 -10.73
C ALA A 68 0.05 -0.82 -12.13
N SER A 69 -0.45 -1.91 -12.73
CA SER A 69 -1.19 -1.89 -13.99
C SER A 69 -2.69 -1.60 -13.81
N HIS A 70 -3.32 -1.88 -12.68
CA HIS A 70 -4.74 -1.59 -12.42
C HIS A 70 -4.89 -0.17 -11.88
N ILE A 71 -3.97 0.33 -11.05
CA ILE A 71 -3.84 1.75 -10.73
C ILE A 71 -3.33 2.47 -11.97
N GLY A 72 -2.28 1.97 -12.63
CA GLY A 72 -1.75 2.55 -13.86
C GLY A 72 -2.75 2.59 -15.01
N ASN A 73 -3.56 1.56 -15.21
CA ASN A 73 -4.67 1.54 -16.19
C ASN A 73 -5.93 2.18 -15.64
N ALA A 74 -6.20 2.23 -14.34
CA ALA A 74 -7.26 3.10 -13.81
C ALA A 74 -6.89 4.58 -14.00
N THR A 75 -5.62 4.94 -13.90
CA THR A 75 -5.13 6.29 -14.19
C THR A 75 -4.91 6.51 -15.69
N ARG A 76 -4.60 5.51 -16.51
CA ARG A 76 -4.36 5.71 -17.95
C ARG A 76 -5.59 5.47 -18.81
N ALA A 77 -6.49 4.59 -18.39
CA ALA A 77 -7.78 4.34 -19.04
C ALA A 77 -8.95 5.07 -18.33
N ARG A 78 -8.74 5.70 -17.17
CA ARG A 78 -9.75 6.58 -16.52
C ARG A 78 -9.20 7.88 -15.90
N ALA A 79 -8.00 8.35 -16.27
CA ALA A 79 -7.66 9.78 -16.13
C ALA A 79 -7.94 10.58 -17.41
N ALA A 80 -8.96 10.19 -18.17
CA ALA A 80 -10.05 11.15 -18.31
C ALA A 80 -10.70 11.23 -16.92
N ILE A 81 -10.07 11.98 -15.99
CA ILE A 81 -10.83 12.56 -14.87
C ILE A 81 -11.97 13.21 -15.62
N VAL A 82 -13.18 12.72 -15.38
CA VAL A 82 -14.36 13.22 -16.04
C VAL A 82 -14.50 14.66 -15.53
N HIS A 83 -13.77 15.58 -16.17
CA HIS A 83 -14.06 17.00 -16.21
C HIS A 83 -15.31 17.09 -17.07
N SER A 84 -16.42 16.60 -16.51
CA SER A 84 -17.74 16.97 -16.95
C SER A 84 -18.08 18.16 -16.07
N PRO A 85 -18.03 19.39 -16.63
CA PRO A 85 -18.41 20.59 -15.88
C PRO A 85 -19.79 20.44 -15.25
N HIS A 86 -20.69 19.69 -15.92
CA HIS A 86 -22.00 19.34 -15.40
C HIS A 86 -21.93 18.42 -14.17
N PHE A 87 -21.08 17.40 -14.16
CA PHE A 87 -20.96 16.53 -12.98
C PHE A 87 -20.38 17.29 -11.77
N GLU A 88 -19.32 18.07 -11.97
CA GLU A 88 -18.70 18.87 -10.90
C GLU A 88 -19.69 19.91 -10.35
N THR A 89 -20.36 20.66 -11.24
CA THR A 89 -21.38 21.65 -10.84
C THR A 89 -22.56 20.99 -10.12
N ALA A 90 -23.00 19.82 -10.59
CA ALA A 90 -24.07 19.05 -9.94
C ALA A 90 -23.68 18.60 -8.53
N CYS A 91 -22.45 18.11 -8.33
CA CYS A 91 -21.94 17.74 -7.01
C CYS A 91 -21.91 18.95 -6.07
N VAL A 92 -21.43 20.11 -6.53
CA VAL A 92 -21.43 21.34 -5.73
C VAL A 92 -22.85 21.74 -5.34
N LYS A 93 -23.82 21.72 -6.27
CA LYS A 93 -25.23 22.03 -5.97
C LYS A 93 -25.85 21.05 -4.96
N VAL A 94 -25.55 19.76 -5.05
CA VAL A 94 -26.04 18.75 -4.08
C VAL A 94 -25.44 19.01 -2.69
N LEU A 95 -24.15 19.30 -2.60
CA LEU A 95 -23.46 19.59 -1.34
C LEU A 95 -23.94 20.91 -0.71
N ASP A 96 -24.27 21.91 -1.53
CA ASP A 96 -24.87 23.18 -1.13
C ASP A 96 -26.38 23.06 -0.76
N GLY A 97 -26.99 21.88 -0.93
CA GLY A 97 -28.42 21.68 -0.69
C GLY A 97 -29.36 22.28 -1.75
N LYS A 98 -28.82 22.73 -2.89
CA LYS A 98 -29.53 23.37 -4.01
C LYS A 98 -29.97 22.35 -5.08
N THR A 99 -30.46 21.19 -4.65
CA THR A 99 -30.83 20.10 -5.57
C THR A 99 -31.96 20.47 -6.53
N ALA A 100 -32.80 21.43 -6.16
CA ALA A 100 -33.86 21.98 -7.02
C ALA A 100 -33.32 22.76 -8.24
N GLU A 101 -32.05 23.19 -8.21
CA GLU A 101 -31.40 23.96 -9.28
C GLU A 101 -30.63 23.05 -10.27
N LEU A 102 -30.77 21.72 -10.15
CA LEU A 102 -30.14 20.78 -11.07
C LEU A 102 -30.84 20.80 -12.43
N THR A 103 -30.05 21.01 -13.48
CA THR A 103 -30.50 20.87 -14.87
C THR A 103 -30.70 19.40 -15.24
N SER A 104 -31.41 19.15 -16.34
CA SER A 104 -31.59 17.77 -16.83
C SER A 104 -30.26 17.10 -17.16
N ALA A 105 -29.29 17.84 -17.71
CA ALA A 105 -27.96 17.32 -18.01
C ALA A 105 -27.21 16.92 -16.72
N GLU A 106 -27.20 17.78 -15.71
CA GLU A 106 -26.60 17.52 -14.39
C GLU A 106 -27.24 16.30 -13.70
N THR A 107 -28.57 16.19 -13.77
CA THR A 107 -29.34 15.08 -13.20
C THR A 107 -28.96 13.73 -13.82
N VAL A 108 -28.75 13.70 -15.14
CA VAL A 108 -28.32 12.48 -15.85
C VAL A 108 -26.97 11.97 -15.34
N PHE A 109 -26.03 12.88 -15.04
CA PHE A 109 -24.72 12.49 -14.50
C PHE A 109 -24.80 11.98 -13.06
N LEU A 110 -25.69 12.53 -12.25
CA LEU A 110 -25.88 12.09 -10.86
C LEU A 110 -26.70 10.81 -10.72
N ARG A 111 -27.48 10.42 -11.74
CA ARG A 111 -28.37 9.26 -11.71
C ARG A 111 -27.69 7.97 -11.25
N ARG A 112 -26.42 7.75 -11.62
CA ARG A 112 -25.64 6.57 -11.23
C ARG A 112 -25.30 6.52 -9.73
N PHE A 113 -25.39 7.66 -9.04
CA PHE A 113 -25.08 7.82 -7.63
C PHE A 113 -26.32 8.05 -6.76
N ALA A 114 -27.52 8.06 -7.36
CA ALA A 114 -28.77 8.23 -6.63
C ALA A 114 -29.03 7.03 -5.70
N VAL A 115 -29.15 7.28 -4.41
CA VAL A 115 -29.56 6.27 -3.42
C VAL A 115 -31.08 6.21 -3.40
N GLN A 116 -31.66 5.04 -3.63
CA GLN A 116 -33.08 4.79 -3.42
C GLN A 116 -33.33 4.94 -1.91
N ARG A 117 -34.10 5.96 -1.50
CA ARG A 117 -34.63 5.99 -0.14
C ARG A 117 -35.78 4.99 -0.12
N GLU A 118 -35.59 3.86 0.56
CA GLU A 118 -36.72 3.04 0.98
C GLU A 118 -37.54 3.89 1.96
N GLU A 119 -38.72 4.32 1.52
CA GLU A 119 -39.72 4.90 2.40
C GLU A 119 -40.24 3.78 3.30
N THR A 120 -39.69 3.70 4.51
CA THR A 120 -40.30 2.92 5.59
C THR A 120 -41.58 3.65 6.01
N SER A 121 -42.69 3.26 5.41
CA SER A 121 -44.04 3.63 5.87
C SER A 121 -44.47 2.79 7.06
#